data_AF-A0A7S1A076-F1
#
_entry.id   AF-A0A7S1A076-F1
#
_cell.length_a   1.000
_cell.length_b   1.000
_cell.length_c   1.000
_cell.angle_alpha   90.00
_cell.angle_beta   90.00
_cell.angle_gamma   90.00
#
_symmetry.space_group_name_H-M   'P 1'
#
loop_
_entity.id
_entity.type
_entity.pdbx_description
1 polymer ?
#
loop_
_entity_poly.entity_id
_entity_poly.type
_entity_poly.pdbx_seq_one_letter_code
_entity_poly.pdbx_strand_id
1 'polypeptide(L)'
;IGLASSWPSLITGLLMLMNIGVQAYFCYLISDHLGGISDMSLGDEDLDGFLSWRITAAHHVKHYDEVTNTSLATRVCGQWSAATASYDQMQVVQAFAKYMGDQGVTGRMLGGSGLCVLALLCWFFLVASDVLDNADFTCALLEVDSKCWGFHTTVISDPFDLKKLSRSRILSIILFVVLPRLGVSVNLFFTGAKFLAHTSQISDLILNCIALGFIMEMDETIFAFVPGRVRAAVRGSGGMRLKKFGKFRPDQLRPASILLVGICMALSYLFMMGDVFDR
;
A
#
# COMPACT_ATOMS: atom_id res chain seq x y z
N ILE A 1 -19.88 -24.36 10.19
CA ILE A 1 -18.75 -25.32 10.28
C ILE A 1 -18.95 -26.32 11.45
N GLY A 2 -20.18 -26.81 11.68
CA GLY A 2 -20.47 -27.94 12.57
C GLY A 2 -21.53 -28.89 11.99
N LEU A 3 -22.08 -28.53 10.84
CA LEU A 3 -23.04 -29.27 10.01
C LEU A 3 -22.75 -28.97 8.52
N ALA A 4 -21.48 -28.76 8.16
CA ALA A 4 -21.05 -28.72 6.76
C ALA A 4 -20.43 -30.08 6.47
N SER A 5 -20.75 -30.69 5.33
CA SER A 5 -20.07 -31.90 4.87
C SER A 5 -18.55 -31.70 4.88
N SER A 6 -17.79 -32.81 4.90
CA SER A 6 -16.33 -32.80 4.84
C SER A 6 -15.80 -31.91 3.70
N TRP A 7 -16.53 -31.89 2.59
CA TRP A 7 -16.17 -31.20 1.35
C TRP A 7 -16.09 -29.65 1.44
N PRO A 8 -17.14 -28.89 1.85
CA PRO A 8 -17.04 -27.44 2.07
C PRO A 8 -15.96 -27.03 3.06
N SER A 9 -15.74 -27.82 4.12
CA SER A 9 -14.74 -27.50 5.14
C SER A 9 -13.32 -27.65 4.57
N LEU A 10 -13.09 -28.69 3.76
CA LEU A 10 -11.83 -28.90 3.05
C LEU A 10 -11.56 -27.78 2.03
N ILE A 11 -12.58 -27.38 1.25
CA ILE A 11 -12.46 -26.27 0.29
C ILE A 11 -12.11 -24.96 1.00
N THR A 12 -12.80 -24.62 2.09
CA THR A 12 -12.50 -23.39 2.85
C THR A 12 -11.09 -23.41 3.44
N GLY A 13 -10.63 -24.55 3.97
CA GLY A 13 -9.25 -24.69 4.45
C GLY A 13 -8.22 -24.50 3.35
N LEU A 14 -8.44 -25.09 2.17
CA LEU A 14 -7.56 -24.93 1.02
C LEU A 14 -7.52 -23.47 0.50
N LEU A 15 -8.68 -22.81 0.40
CA LEU A 15 -8.75 -21.39 0.01
C LEU A 15 -8.01 -20.48 1.01
N MET A 16 -8.07 -20.80 2.29
CA MET A 16 -7.38 -20.05 3.33
C MET A 16 -5.85 -20.23 3.25
N LEU A 17 -5.37 -21.46 3.02
CA LEU A 17 -3.95 -21.70 2.76
C LEU A 17 -3.47 -21.01 1.48
N MET A 18 -4.29 -21.03 0.43
CA MET A 18 -4.01 -20.32 -0.82
C MET A 18 -3.92 -18.81 -0.57
N ASN A 19 -4.84 -18.24 0.21
CA ASN A 19 -4.81 -16.82 0.56
C ASN A 19 -3.50 -16.43 1.27
N ILE A 20 -3.12 -17.19 2.30
CA ILE A 20 -1.86 -16.95 3.03
C ILE A 20 -0.66 -17.08 2.08
N GLY A 21 -0.64 -18.12 1.23
CA GLY A 21 0.44 -18.35 0.27
C GLY A 21 0.57 -17.23 -0.76
N VAL A 22 -0.55 -16.78 -1.33
CA VAL A 22 -0.59 -15.68 -2.30
C VAL A 22 -0.15 -14.36 -1.65
N GLN A 23 -0.71 -14.01 -0.48
CA GLN A 23 -0.33 -12.79 0.23
C GLN A 23 1.15 -12.80 0.64
N ALA A 24 1.67 -13.93 1.15
CA ALA A 24 3.08 -14.06 1.49
C ALA A 24 4.00 -13.93 0.26
N TYR A 25 3.61 -14.54 -0.86
CA TYR A 25 4.35 -14.44 -2.11
C TYR A 25 4.36 -13.00 -2.66
N PHE A 26 3.23 -12.29 -2.59
CA PHE A 26 3.18 -10.88 -2.96
C PHE A 26 4.05 -10.00 -2.06
N CYS A 27 3.97 -10.16 -0.73
CA CYS A 27 4.86 -9.44 0.18
C CYS A 27 6.33 -9.71 -0.12
N TYR A 28 6.67 -10.95 -0.47
CA TYR A 28 8.03 -11.30 -0.89
C TYR A 28 8.42 -10.58 -2.19
N LEU A 29 7.59 -10.66 -3.25
CA LEU A 29 7.85 -9.97 -4.51
C LEU A 29 8.00 -8.46 -4.34
N ILE A 30 7.17 -7.85 -3.49
CA ILE A 30 7.26 -6.41 -3.20
C ILE A 30 8.54 -6.10 -2.43
N SER A 31 8.89 -6.91 -1.42
CA SER A 31 10.13 -6.68 -0.69
C SER A 31 11.38 -6.84 -1.56
N ASP A 32 11.36 -7.79 -2.51
CA ASP A 32 12.51 -8.13 -3.35
C ASP A 32 12.63 -7.18 -4.56
N HIS A 33 11.56 -7.06 -5.35
CA HIS A 33 11.58 -6.26 -6.59
C HIS A 33 11.19 -4.81 -6.39
N LEU A 34 10.39 -4.48 -5.38
CA LEU A 34 9.89 -3.12 -5.16
C LEU A 34 10.56 -2.41 -3.96
N GLY A 35 11.25 -3.15 -3.09
CA GLY A 35 11.92 -2.64 -1.89
C GLY A 35 13.36 -2.19 -2.10
N GLY A 36 14.00 -2.63 -3.20
CA GLY A 36 15.29 -2.15 -3.66
C GLY A 36 15.20 -0.71 -4.13
N ILE A 37 15.75 0.21 -3.33
CA ILE A 37 15.78 1.66 -3.61
C ILE A 37 16.49 1.95 -4.95
N SER A 38 17.39 1.06 -5.37
CA SER A 38 18.24 1.19 -6.54
C SER A 38 17.47 1.27 -7.87
N ASP A 39 16.27 0.70 -7.96
CA ASP A 39 15.65 0.46 -9.27
C ASP A 39 14.53 1.48 -9.61
N MET A 40 14.15 2.35 -8.67
CA MET A 40 13.05 3.33 -8.87
C MET A 40 13.45 4.79 -8.76
N SER A 41 14.49 5.05 -7.98
CA SER A 41 15.11 6.36 -7.89
C SER A 41 16.31 6.40 -8.82
N LEU A 42 16.71 7.59 -9.25
CA LEU A 42 18.07 7.77 -9.74
C LEU A 42 19.02 7.27 -8.64
N GLY A 43 19.73 6.19 -8.91
CA GLY A 43 20.72 5.63 -8.00
C GLY A 43 22.00 6.46 -8.02
N ASP A 44 22.91 6.16 -7.08
CA ASP A 44 24.24 6.78 -7.08
C ASP A 44 25.00 6.47 -8.39
N GLU A 45 24.79 5.29 -8.97
CA GLU A 45 25.38 4.89 -10.26
C GLU A 45 24.84 5.74 -11.43
N ASP A 46 23.55 6.05 -11.45
CA ASP A 46 22.96 6.93 -12.46
C ASP A 46 23.49 8.36 -12.33
N LEU A 47 23.62 8.85 -11.10
CA LEU A 47 24.22 10.14 -10.78
C LEU A 47 25.67 10.23 -11.28
N ASP A 48 26.46 9.19 -11.03
CA ASP A 48 27.83 9.07 -11.56
C ASP A 48 27.83 9.01 -13.10
N GLY A 49 26.86 8.32 -13.70
CA GLY A 49 26.64 8.31 -15.15
C GLY A 49 26.36 9.71 -15.71
N PHE A 50 25.48 10.49 -15.09
CA PHE A 50 25.19 11.86 -15.49
C PHE A 50 26.39 12.79 -15.28
N LEU A 51 27.14 12.62 -14.19
CA LEU A 51 28.34 13.38 -13.92
C LEU A 51 29.42 13.09 -14.96
N SER A 52 29.65 11.80 -15.27
CA SER A 52 30.57 11.35 -16.30
C SER A 52 30.19 11.90 -17.67
N TRP A 53 28.91 11.81 -18.04
CA TRP A 53 28.38 12.42 -19.28
C TRP A 53 28.64 13.93 -19.31
N ARG A 54 28.42 14.63 -18.19
CA ARG A 54 28.61 16.08 -18.09
C ARG A 54 30.06 16.47 -18.37
N ILE A 55 31.01 15.75 -17.78
CA ILE A 55 32.44 16.03 -17.91
C ILE A 55 32.98 15.64 -19.30
N THR A 56 32.55 14.50 -19.83
CA THR A 56 33.15 13.91 -21.04
C THR A 56 32.51 14.37 -22.34
N ALA A 57 31.19 14.51 -22.38
CA ALA A 57 30.43 14.78 -23.61
C ALA A 57 29.74 16.14 -23.59
N ALA A 58 29.06 16.50 -22.50
CA ALA A 58 28.15 17.65 -22.48
C ALA A 58 28.86 19.01 -22.66
N HIS A 59 30.12 19.11 -22.22
CA HIS A 59 30.98 20.28 -22.39
C HIS A 59 32.06 20.11 -23.48
N HIS A 60 32.04 19.01 -24.24
CA HIS A 60 33.07 18.75 -25.24
C HIS A 60 32.90 19.63 -26.48
N VAL A 61 34.01 20.20 -26.99
CA VAL A 61 34.01 21.14 -28.13
C VAL A 61 33.35 20.56 -29.39
N LYS A 62 33.46 19.25 -29.62
CA LYS A 62 32.79 18.54 -30.75
C LYS A 62 31.27 18.63 -30.74
N HIS A 63 30.65 18.86 -29.58
CA HIS A 63 29.20 18.99 -29.44
C HIS A 63 28.76 20.44 -29.19
N TYR A 64 29.69 21.39 -29.32
CA TYR A 64 29.40 22.81 -29.30
C TYR A 64 28.69 23.21 -30.59
N ASP A 65 27.64 24.01 -30.46
CA ASP A 65 26.89 24.52 -31.60
C ASP A 65 27.32 25.97 -31.87
N GLU A 66 28.08 26.17 -32.95
CA GLU A 66 28.61 27.49 -33.33
C GLU A 66 27.51 28.47 -33.76
N VAL A 67 26.37 27.97 -34.23
CA VAL A 67 25.27 28.84 -34.70
C VAL A 67 24.56 29.46 -33.51
N THR A 68 24.31 28.66 -32.48
CA THR A 68 23.59 29.09 -31.28
C THR A 68 24.53 29.56 -30.18
N ASN A 69 25.84 29.35 -30.35
CA ASN A 69 26.90 29.57 -29.37
C ASN A 69 26.62 28.90 -28.01
N THR A 70 25.98 27.72 -28.02
CA THR A 70 25.62 27.00 -26.80
C THR A 70 26.26 25.61 -26.71
N SER A 71 26.59 25.20 -25.49
CA SER A 71 27.08 23.85 -25.20
C SER A 71 25.94 22.82 -25.28
N LEU A 72 26.27 21.54 -25.44
CA LEU A 72 25.29 20.46 -25.39
C LEU A 72 24.59 20.41 -24.02
N ALA A 73 25.33 20.63 -22.92
CA ALA A 73 24.75 20.75 -21.58
C ALA A 73 23.65 21.83 -21.51
N THR A 74 23.93 23.02 -22.05
CA THR A 74 22.97 24.13 -22.07
C THR A 74 21.71 23.78 -22.85
N ARG A 75 21.85 23.08 -23.98
CA ARG A 75 20.71 22.66 -24.82
C ARG A 75 19.85 21.60 -24.12
N VAL A 76 20.48 20.62 -23.46
CA VAL A 76 19.78 19.59 -22.67
C VAL A 76 19.03 20.22 -21.48
N CYS A 77 19.69 21.07 -20.71
CA CYS A 77 19.05 21.78 -19.59
C CYS A 77 17.95 22.76 -20.05
N GLY A 78 18.10 23.33 -21.25
CA GLY A 78 17.10 24.17 -21.91
C GLY A 78 15.99 23.40 -22.61
N GLN A 79 15.96 22.06 -22.49
CA GLN A 79 14.95 21.18 -23.09
C GLN A 79 14.77 21.38 -24.61
N TRP A 80 15.88 21.59 -25.32
CA TRP A 80 15.85 21.77 -26.77
C TRP A 80 15.52 20.47 -27.51
N SER A 81 14.40 20.46 -28.25
CA SER A 81 13.91 19.30 -28.99
C SER A 81 14.86 18.79 -30.09
N ALA A 82 15.79 19.62 -30.57
CA ALA A 82 16.74 19.26 -31.61
C ALA A 82 18.02 18.56 -31.09
N ALA A 83 18.19 18.40 -29.77
CA ALA A 83 19.38 17.78 -29.19
C ALA A 83 19.30 16.24 -29.23
N THR A 84 19.62 15.65 -30.39
CA THR A 84 19.56 14.18 -30.59
C THR A 84 20.66 13.39 -29.88
N ALA A 85 21.81 14.02 -29.59
CA ALA A 85 22.99 13.33 -29.03
C ALA A 85 22.88 12.97 -27.53
N SER A 86 21.89 13.50 -26.82
CA SER A 86 21.70 13.30 -25.36
C SER A 86 20.21 13.24 -25.00
N TYR A 87 19.47 12.43 -25.77
CA TYR A 87 18.01 12.34 -25.64
C TYR A 87 17.60 11.79 -24.27
N ASP A 88 18.29 10.78 -23.75
CA ASP A 88 17.98 10.16 -22.45
C ASP A 88 18.16 11.16 -21.30
N GLN A 89 19.25 11.93 -21.30
CA GLN A 89 19.50 12.98 -20.31
C GLN A 89 18.45 14.08 -20.37
N MET A 90 18.01 14.45 -21.58
CA MET A 90 16.95 15.43 -21.78
C MET A 90 15.60 14.93 -21.24
N GLN A 91 15.25 13.65 -21.44
CA GLN A 91 14.03 13.07 -20.89
C GLN A 91 14.02 13.12 -19.36
N VAL A 92 15.13 12.77 -18.71
CA VAL A 92 15.25 12.81 -17.25
C VAL A 92 15.10 14.25 -16.75
N VAL A 93 15.81 15.21 -17.34
CA VAL A 93 15.67 16.64 -16.98
C VAL A 93 14.24 17.13 -17.17
N GLN A 94 13.57 16.71 -18.24
CA GLN A 94 12.18 17.07 -18.51
C GLN A 94 11.22 16.47 -17.48
N ALA A 95 11.41 15.21 -17.10
CA ALA A 95 10.63 14.55 -16.06
C ALA A 95 10.81 15.27 -14.71
N PHE A 96 12.04 15.59 -14.32
CA PHE A 96 12.32 16.33 -13.08
C PHE A 96 11.72 17.73 -13.07
N ALA A 97 11.86 18.49 -14.16
CA ALA A 97 11.27 19.82 -14.27
C ALA A 97 9.75 19.79 -14.16
N LYS A 98 9.11 18.80 -14.80
CA LYS A 98 7.66 18.59 -14.70
C LYS A 98 7.24 18.16 -13.29
N TYR A 99 8.05 17.36 -12.60
CA TYR A 99 7.79 16.90 -11.24
C TYR A 99 7.86 18.05 -10.22
N MET A 100 8.91 18.89 -10.31
CA MET A 100 9.07 20.04 -9.40
C MET A 100 8.07 21.17 -9.67
N GLY A 101 7.57 21.30 -10.90
CA GLY A 101 6.62 22.33 -11.29
C GLY A 101 7.21 23.75 -11.22
N ASP A 102 6.35 24.75 -11.44
CA ASP A 102 6.71 26.15 -11.28
C ASP A 102 6.90 26.52 -9.80
N GLN A 103 7.76 27.51 -9.50
CA GLN A 103 8.15 27.87 -8.12
C GLN A 103 7.00 28.44 -7.27
N GLY A 104 5.86 28.75 -7.89
CA GLY A 104 4.66 29.17 -7.18
C GLY A 104 4.08 28.09 -6.26
N VAL A 105 3.45 28.51 -5.15
CA VAL A 105 2.79 27.61 -4.20
C VAL A 105 1.80 26.67 -4.91
N THR A 106 1.02 27.21 -5.84
CA THR A 106 0.07 26.47 -6.66
C THR A 106 0.76 25.43 -7.55
N GLY A 107 1.94 25.74 -8.09
CA GLY A 107 2.73 24.84 -8.93
C GLY A 107 3.31 23.67 -8.13
N ARG A 108 3.78 23.91 -6.90
CA ARG A 108 4.27 22.83 -6.01
C ARG A 108 3.14 21.93 -5.50
N MET A 109 1.95 22.49 -5.23
CA MET A 109 0.79 21.73 -4.74
C MET A 109 0.05 20.95 -5.84
N LEU A 110 -0.01 21.47 -7.08
CA LEU A 110 -0.64 20.78 -8.21
C LEU A 110 0.37 20.01 -9.08
N GLY A 111 1.66 20.13 -8.78
CA GLY A 111 2.75 19.43 -9.46
C GLY A 111 2.98 18.01 -8.96
N GLY A 112 4.13 17.44 -9.31
CA GLY A 112 4.49 16.05 -8.98
C GLY A 112 4.54 15.79 -7.47
N SER A 113 5.12 16.70 -6.69
CA SER A 113 5.16 16.59 -5.22
C SER A 113 3.76 16.54 -4.58
N GLY A 114 2.82 17.33 -5.10
CA GLY A 114 1.45 17.33 -4.61
C GLY A 114 0.71 16.02 -4.92
N LEU A 115 0.92 15.49 -6.13
CA LEU A 115 0.39 14.19 -6.52
C LEU A 115 1.00 13.04 -5.69
N CYS A 116 2.29 13.10 -5.37
CA CYS A 116 2.94 12.16 -4.44
C CYS A 116 2.30 12.18 -3.06
N VAL A 117 2.09 13.36 -2.47
CA VAL A 117 1.41 13.50 -1.19
C VAL A 117 -0.04 12.97 -1.27
N LEU A 118 -0.76 13.28 -2.35
CA LEU A 118 -2.12 12.78 -2.54
C LEU A 118 -2.17 11.25 -2.64
N ALA A 119 -1.26 10.62 -3.40
CA ALA A 119 -1.22 9.17 -3.50
C ALA A 119 -0.86 8.51 -2.17
N LEU A 120 0.09 9.07 -1.42
CA LEU A 120 0.41 8.61 -0.06
C LEU A 120 -0.79 8.76 0.88
N LEU A 121 -1.57 9.83 0.74
CA LEU A 121 -2.77 10.05 1.55
C LEU A 121 -3.81 8.97 1.25
N CYS A 122 -4.10 8.74 -0.04
CA CYS A 122 -5.00 7.68 -0.49
C CYS A 122 -4.51 6.31 0.00
N TRP A 123 -3.21 6.04 -0.12
CA TRP A 123 -2.59 4.80 0.34
C TRP A 123 -2.78 4.59 1.85
N PHE A 124 -2.50 5.61 2.66
CA PHE A 124 -2.67 5.52 4.11
C PHE A 124 -4.13 5.35 4.52
N PHE A 125 -5.06 5.99 3.82
CA PHE A 125 -6.48 5.73 4.07
C PHE A 125 -6.88 4.28 3.75
N LEU A 126 -6.37 3.71 2.65
CA LEU A 126 -6.69 2.34 2.24
C LEU A 126 -6.14 1.32 3.24
N VAL A 127 -4.89 1.50 3.70
CA VAL A 127 -4.31 0.67 4.77
C VAL A 127 -5.09 0.86 6.08
N ALA A 128 -5.39 2.10 6.45
CA ALA A 128 -6.09 2.39 7.69
C ALA A 128 -7.49 1.75 7.70
N SER A 129 -8.24 1.79 6.59
CA SER A 129 -9.53 1.10 6.50
C SER A 129 -9.38 -0.41 6.68
N ASP A 130 -8.40 -1.04 6.03
CA ASP A 130 -8.17 -2.48 6.16
C ASP A 130 -7.81 -2.88 7.61
N VAL A 131 -6.93 -2.11 8.26
CA VAL A 131 -6.55 -2.36 9.66
C VAL A 131 -7.73 -2.19 10.61
N LEU A 132 -8.59 -1.20 10.38
CA LEU A 132 -9.79 -0.98 11.20
C LEU A 132 -10.82 -2.08 11.02
N ASP A 133 -11.07 -2.52 9.79
CA ASP A 133 -12.02 -3.59 9.53
C ASP A 133 -11.51 -4.93 10.14
N ASN A 134 -10.20 -5.18 10.09
CA ASN A 134 -9.57 -6.27 10.83
C ASN A 134 -9.71 -6.14 12.35
N ALA A 135 -9.55 -4.93 12.90
CA ALA A 135 -9.71 -4.67 14.32
C ALA A 135 -11.16 -4.86 14.79
N ASP A 136 -12.14 -4.35 14.02
CA ASP A 136 -13.56 -4.51 14.28
C ASP A 136 -13.96 -6.00 14.24
N PHE A 137 -13.47 -6.75 13.25
CA PHE A 137 -13.66 -8.19 13.15
C PHE A 137 -13.07 -8.95 14.35
N THR A 138 -11.85 -8.56 14.77
CA THR A 138 -11.17 -9.16 15.93
C THR A 138 -11.93 -8.87 17.23
N CYS A 139 -12.39 -7.64 17.42
CA CYS A 139 -13.18 -7.25 18.59
C CYS A 139 -14.50 -8.04 18.66
N ALA A 140 -15.18 -8.19 17.52
CA ALA A 140 -16.40 -8.99 17.44
C ALA A 140 -16.15 -10.47 17.78
N LEU A 141 -15.05 -11.06 17.27
CA LEU A 141 -14.65 -12.43 17.61
C LEU A 141 -14.39 -12.62 19.12
N LEU A 142 -13.67 -11.69 19.75
CA LEU A 142 -13.35 -11.76 21.17
C LEU A 142 -14.59 -11.60 22.07
N GLU A 143 -15.59 -10.84 21.63
CA GLU A 143 -16.84 -10.71 22.39
C GLU A 143 -17.65 -12.02 22.38
N VAL A 144 -17.66 -12.74 21.26
CA VAL A 144 -18.35 -14.03 21.15
C VAL A 144 -17.77 -15.07 22.14
N ASP A 145 -16.48 -15.00 22.46
CA ASP A 145 -15.84 -15.91 23.44
C ASP A 145 -16.26 -15.65 24.90
N SER A 146 -16.55 -14.40 25.23
CA SER A 146 -16.60 -13.95 26.63
C SER A 146 -17.81 -14.46 27.44
N LYS A 147 -18.82 -15.07 26.79
CA LYS A 147 -20.13 -15.35 27.43
C LYS A 147 -20.44 -16.83 27.72
N CYS A 148 -19.60 -17.81 27.39
CA CYS A 148 -19.90 -19.22 27.72
C CYS A 148 -18.65 -20.09 27.94
N TRP A 149 -18.37 -20.38 29.21
CA TRP A 149 -17.41 -21.38 29.69
C TRP A 149 -17.95 -22.83 29.58
N GLY A 150 -18.66 -23.14 28.49
CA GLY A 150 -19.35 -24.43 28.30
C GLY A 150 -18.85 -25.19 27.08
N PHE A 151 -18.41 -26.43 27.29
CA PHE A 151 -17.90 -27.35 26.29
C PHE A 151 -19.05 -28.00 25.49
N HIS A 152 -19.87 -27.27 24.72
CA HIS A 152 -20.61 -27.83 23.57
C HIS A 152 -21.47 -26.84 22.75
N THR A 153 -21.40 -27.08 21.44
CA THR A 153 -22.35 -26.87 20.32
C THR A 153 -22.83 -25.46 19.95
N THR A 154 -22.46 -25.07 18.72
CA THR A 154 -23.02 -23.97 17.94
C THR A 154 -24.51 -24.19 17.71
N VAL A 155 -25.38 -23.44 18.40
CA VAL A 155 -26.80 -23.37 18.06
C VAL A 155 -26.97 -22.24 17.03
N ILE A 156 -27.13 -22.61 15.76
CA ILE A 156 -27.62 -21.69 14.72
C ILE A 156 -29.14 -21.69 14.90
N SER A 157 -29.67 -20.74 15.68
CA SER A 157 -31.11 -20.49 15.69
C SER A 157 -31.43 -19.57 14.53
N ASP A 158 -32.46 -19.90 13.75
CA ASP A 158 -33.01 -18.97 12.79
C ASP A 158 -33.54 -17.70 13.49
N PRO A 159 -33.29 -16.50 12.93
CA PRO A 159 -32.52 -16.25 11.71
C PRO A 159 -31.01 -16.11 12.04
N PHE A 160 -30.17 -17.03 11.53
CA PHE A 160 -28.69 -17.00 11.52
C PHE A 160 -27.97 -16.32 12.71
N ASP A 161 -28.42 -16.58 13.93
CA ASP A 161 -27.81 -15.99 15.13
C ASP A 161 -26.66 -16.87 15.63
N LEU A 162 -25.41 -16.43 15.44
CA LEU A 162 -24.21 -17.12 15.89
C LEU A 162 -24.06 -16.99 17.41
N LYS A 163 -24.72 -17.87 18.16
CA LYS A 163 -24.78 -17.73 19.62
C LYS A 163 -23.50 -18.12 20.37
N LYS A 164 -22.68 -19.05 19.86
CA LYS A 164 -21.47 -19.57 20.55
C LYS A 164 -20.42 -20.10 19.57
N LEU A 165 -19.15 -19.75 19.79
CA LEU A 165 -17.99 -20.33 19.10
C LEU A 165 -17.01 -20.93 20.13
N SER A 166 -16.29 -21.99 19.76
CA SER A 166 -15.27 -22.59 20.63
C SER A 166 -13.99 -21.75 20.66
N ARG A 167 -13.34 -21.65 21.82
CA ARG A 167 -12.04 -20.96 22.01
C ARG A 167 -10.97 -21.40 21.03
N SER A 168 -10.85 -22.71 20.82
CA SER A 168 -9.88 -23.26 19.87
C SER A 168 -10.13 -22.76 18.45
N ARG A 169 -11.40 -22.57 18.07
CA ARG A 169 -11.78 -22.01 16.77
C ARG A 169 -11.46 -20.52 16.68
N ILE A 170 -11.78 -19.74 17.71
CA ILE A 170 -11.49 -18.30 17.71
C ILE A 170 -9.98 -18.07 17.65
N LEU A 171 -9.20 -18.80 18.46
CA LEU A 171 -7.75 -18.74 18.43
C LEU A 171 -7.20 -19.14 17.06
N SER A 172 -7.75 -20.18 16.42
CA SER A 172 -7.34 -20.57 15.06
C SER A 172 -7.65 -19.49 14.02
N ILE A 173 -8.80 -18.82 14.11
CA ILE A 173 -9.15 -17.72 13.19
C ILE A 173 -8.20 -16.54 13.41
N ILE A 174 -7.92 -16.18 14.65
CA ILE A 174 -6.98 -15.09 14.95
C ILE A 174 -5.58 -15.42 14.45
N LEU A 175 -5.08 -16.63 14.76
CA LEU A 175 -3.72 -17.04 14.43
C LEU A 175 -3.49 -17.21 12.93
N PHE A 176 -4.45 -17.76 12.20
CA PHE A 176 -4.26 -18.13 10.80
C PHE A 176 -4.96 -17.19 9.80
N VAL A 177 -5.86 -16.30 10.23
CA VAL A 177 -6.51 -15.31 9.34
C VAL A 177 -6.10 -13.90 9.72
N VAL A 178 -6.38 -13.49 10.96
CA VAL A 178 -6.21 -12.08 11.38
C VAL A 178 -4.75 -11.68 11.43
N LEU A 179 -3.90 -12.48 12.10
CA LEU A 179 -2.48 -12.15 12.25
C LEU A 179 -1.74 -12.09 10.90
N PRO A 180 -1.89 -13.07 9.98
CA PRO A 180 -1.29 -12.96 8.65
C PRO A 180 -1.78 -11.74 7.88
N ARG A 181 -3.09 -11.46 7.89
CA ARG A 181 -3.64 -10.27 7.21
C ARG A 181 -3.07 -8.98 7.79
N LEU A 182 -3.06 -8.81 9.11
CA LEU A 182 -2.44 -7.64 9.75
C LEU A 182 -0.94 -7.53 9.44
N GLY A 183 -0.21 -8.65 9.43
CA GLY A 183 1.21 -8.67 9.07
C GLY A 183 1.45 -8.19 7.65
N VAL A 184 0.62 -8.61 6.70
CA VAL A 184 0.65 -8.19 5.30
C VAL A 184 0.32 -6.70 5.19
N SER A 185 -0.74 -6.21 5.82
CA SER A 185 -1.13 -4.80 5.77
C SER A 185 -0.08 -3.87 6.38
N VAL A 186 0.56 -4.28 7.48
CA VAL A 186 1.68 -3.52 8.09
C VAL A 186 2.92 -3.53 7.20
N ASN A 187 3.27 -4.68 6.61
CA ASN A 187 4.41 -4.74 5.70
C ASN A 187 4.17 -3.87 4.44
N LEU A 188 2.99 -4.00 3.83
CA LEU A 188 2.56 -3.18 2.71
C LEU A 188 2.53 -1.69 3.06
N PHE A 189 2.12 -1.32 4.26
CA PHE A 189 2.13 0.08 4.69
C PHE A 189 3.52 0.71 4.53
N PHE A 190 4.56 0.08 5.10
CA PHE A 190 5.92 0.60 5.04
C PHE A 190 6.53 0.49 3.64
N THR A 191 6.44 -0.69 3.02
CA THR A 191 7.02 -0.94 1.69
C THR A 191 6.31 -0.14 0.60
N GLY A 192 4.98 -0.05 0.64
CA GLY A 192 4.16 0.72 -0.29
C GLY A 192 4.34 2.24 -0.14
N ALA A 193 4.51 2.75 1.09
CA ALA A 193 4.82 4.16 1.29
C ALA A 193 6.18 4.53 0.68
N LYS A 194 7.20 3.71 0.95
CA LYS A 194 8.53 3.86 0.39
C LYS A 194 8.53 3.72 -1.15
N PHE A 195 7.73 2.80 -1.68
CA PHE A 195 7.55 2.60 -3.11
C PHE A 195 6.97 3.83 -3.81
N LEU A 196 5.88 4.39 -3.27
CA LEU A 196 5.23 5.59 -3.81
C LEU A 196 6.13 6.82 -3.69
N ALA A 197 6.87 6.92 -2.58
CA ALA A 197 7.84 7.97 -2.31
C ALA A 197 8.96 8.06 -3.37
N HIS A 198 9.51 6.92 -3.78
CA HIS A 198 10.62 6.87 -4.74
C HIS A 198 10.16 6.93 -6.21
N THR A 199 8.85 6.93 -6.48
CA THR A 199 8.36 6.99 -7.86
C THR A 199 8.54 8.40 -8.44
N SER A 200 9.47 8.56 -9.37
CA SER A 200 9.79 9.85 -10.00
C SER A 200 8.82 10.25 -11.14
N GLN A 201 8.17 9.27 -11.78
CA GLN A 201 7.25 9.49 -12.87
C GLN A 201 5.80 9.65 -12.36
N ILE A 202 5.18 10.77 -12.72
CA ILE A 202 3.82 11.11 -12.27
C ILE A 202 2.78 10.08 -12.76
N SER A 203 2.94 9.57 -13.99
CA SER A 203 2.07 8.53 -14.56
C SER A 203 2.08 7.26 -13.71
N ASP A 204 3.28 6.89 -13.28
CA ASP A 204 3.53 5.62 -12.61
C ASP A 204 3.04 5.71 -11.17
N LEU A 205 3.10 6.89 -10.55
CA LEU A 205 2.70 7.10 -9.16
C LEU A 205 1.22 6.74 -8.90
N ILE A 206 0.31 7.10 -9.82
CA ILE A 206 -1.10 6.72 -9.73
C ILE A 206 -1.28 5.22 -10.01
N LEU A 207 -0.61 4.70 -11.04
CA LEU A 207 -0.69 3.29 -11.43
C LEU A 207 -0.21 2.37 -10.29
N ASN A 208 0.92 2.74 -9.68
CA ASN A 208 1.53 2.11 -8.52
C ASN A 208 0.61 2.12 -7.31
N CYS A 209 -0.03 3.27 -7.03
CA CYS A 209 -1.00 3.38 -5.94
C CYS A 209 -2.21 2.46 -6.14
N ILE A 210 -2.75 2.40 -7.36
CA ILE A 210 -3.89 1.53 -7.68
C ILE A 210 -3.48 0.05 -7.60
N ALA A 211 -2.31 -0.30 -8.11
CA ALA A 211 -1.78 -1.66 -8.06
C ALA A 211 -1.62 -2.14 -6.60
N LEU A 212 -1.07 -1.30 -5.72
CA LEU A 212 -0.98 -1.61 -4.30
C LEU A 212 -2.37 -1.77 -3.65
N GLY A 213 -3.35 -0.93 -4.02
CA GLY A 213 -4.73 -1.06 -3.56
C GLY A 213 -5.37 -2.40 -3.96
N PHE A 214 -5.15 -2.82 -5.21
CA PHE A 214 -5.61 -4.12 -5.71
C PHE A 214 -5.03 -5.30 -4.90
N ILE A 215 -3.78 -5.20 -4.45
CA ILE A 215 -3.15 -6.24 -3.63
C ILE A 215 -3.83 -6.36 -2.27
N MET A 216 -4.25 -5.23 -1.67
CA MET A 216 -4.99 -5.26 -0.41
C MET A 216 -6.38 -5.88 -0.55
N GLU A 217 -7.07 -5.67 -1.67
CA GLU A 217 -8.41 -6.26 -1.91
C GLU A 217 -8.36 -7.74 -2.33
N MET A 218 -7.17 -8.31 -2.54
CA MET A 218 -7.01 -9.65 -3.09
C MET A 218 -7.63 -10.74 -2.22
N ASP A 219 -7.59 -10.62 -0.89
CA ASP A 219 -8.18 -11.61 0.01
C ASP A 219 -9.72 -11.64 -0.10
N GLU A 220 -10.34 -10.49 -0.32
CA GLU A 220 -11.78 -10.39 -0.59
C GLU A 220 -12.15 -11.08 -1.90
N THR A 221 -11.32 -10.94 -2.94
CA THR A 221 -11.54 -11.64 -4.21
C THR A 221 -11.42 -13.16 -4.03
N ILE A 222 -10.47 -13.64 -3.22
CA ILE A 222 -10.33 -15.07 -2.90
C ILE A 222 -11.54 -15.56 -2.08
N PHE A 223 -12.05 -14.72 -1.16
CA PHE A 223 -13.27 -15.02 -0.41
C PHE A 223 -14.50 -15.19 -1.32
N ALA A 224 -14.51 -14.56 -2.50
CA ALA A 224 -15.55 -14.75 -3.51
C ALA A 224 -15.58 -16.16 -4.14
N PHE A 225 -14.64 -17.05 -3.81
CA PHE A 225 -14.67 -18.47 -4.19
C PHE A 225 -15.15 -19.40 -3.07
N VAL A 226 -15.36 -18.87 -1.85
CA VAL A 226 -15.84 -19.67 -0.71
C VAL A 226 -17.27 -20.19 -0.98
N PRO A 227 -17.60 -21.47 -0.68
CA PRO A 227 -18.90 -22.06 -0.97
C PRO A 227 -20.08 -21.20 -0.50
N GLY A 228 -21.12 -21.10 -1.33
CA GLY A 228 -22.27 -20.21 -1.09
C GLY A 228 -22.94 -20.40 0.27
N ARG A 229 -22.95 -21.61 0.84
CA ARG A 229 -23.47 -21.87 2.20
C ARG A 229 -22.65 -21.19 3.29
N VAL A 230 -21.33 -21.19 3.16
CA VAL A 230 -20.42 -20.52 4.12
C VAL A 230 -20.51 -19.01 3.92
N ARG A 231 -20.57 -18.54 2.68
CA ARG A 231 -20.77 -17.11 2.37
C ARG A 231 -22.11 -16.59 2.87
N ALA A 232 -23.18 -17.34 2.67
CA ALA A 232 -24.51 -17.01 3.20
C ALA A 232 -24.54 -17.05 4.72
N ALA A 233 -23.78 -17.93 5.37
CA ALA A 233 -23.64 -17.93 6.83
C ALA A 233 -22.85 -16.72 7.35
N VAL A 234 -21.78 -16.29 6.64
CA VAL A 234 -20.98 -15.11 7.01
C VAL A 234 -21.70 -13.79 6.69
N ARG A 235 -22.46 -13.73 5.58
CA ARG A 235 -23.28 -12.55 5.23
C ARG A 235 -24.58 -12.51 6.03
N GLY A 236 -25.11 -13.67 6.37
CA GLY A 236 -26.37 -13.85 7.10
C GLY A 236 -26.20 -13.77 8.61
N SER A 237 -24.97 -13.88 9.14
CA SER A 237 -24.70 -13.46 10.51
C SER A 237 -24.98 -11.97 10.61
N GLY A 238 -26.14 -11.62 11.17
CA GLY A 238 -26.53 -10.22 11.36
C GLY A 238 -25.40 -9.44 12.04
N GLY A 239 -25.31 -8.13 11.76
CA GLY A 239 -24.26 -7.28 12.28
C GLY A 239 -24.02 -7.54 13.77
N MET A 240 -22.86 -8.12 14.09
CA MET A 240 -22.51 -8.45 15.47
C MET A 240 -22.46 -7.14 16.25
N ARG A 241 -23.39 -6.96 17.18
CA ARG A 241 -23.46 -5.73 17.99
C ARG A 241 -22.22 -5.68 18.88
N LEU A 242 -21.25 -4.84 18.50
CA LEU A 242 -20.08 -4.52 19.31
C LEU A 242 -20.55 -3.93 20.65
N LYS A 243 -20.46 -4.72 21.73
CA LYS A 243 -20.70 -4.23 23.08
C LYS A 243 -19.42 -3.58 23.60
N LYS A 244 -19.59 -2.52 24.39
CA LYS A 244 -18.45 -1.74 24.94
C LYS A 244 -17.48 -2.67 25.69
N PHE A 245 -16.24 -2.76 25.22
CA PHE A 245 -15.16 -3.51 25.88
C PHE A 245 -14.55 -2.63 26.98
N GLY A 246 -15.07 -2.74 28.20
CA GLY A 246 -14.60 -1.93 29.33
C GLY A 246 -14.72 -0.42 29.10
N LYS A 247 -13.65 0.33 29.35
CA LYS A 247 -13.57 1.80 29.07
C LYS A 247 -13.33 2.12 27.58
N PHE A 248 -12.91 1.14 26.78
CA PHE A 248 -12.57 1.34 25.38
C PHE A 248 -13.84 1.33 24.52
N ARG A 249 -14.11 2.43 23.82
CA ARG A 249 -15.24 2.54 22.89
C ARG A 249 -14.70 2.34 21.47
N PRO A 250 -14.90 1.17 20.83
CA PRO A 250 -14.43 0.94 19.45
C PRO A 250 -15.01 1.94 18.45
N ASP A 251 -16.16 2.55 18.76
CA ASP A 251 -16.73 3.73 18.11
C ASP A 251 -15.70 4.86 17.87
N GLN A 252 -14.79 5.10 18.83
CA GLN A 252 -13.80 6.18 18.76
C GLN A 252 -12.56 5.80 17.94
N LEU A 253 -12.39 4.53 17.57
CA LEU A 253 -11.22 4.06 16.83
C LEU A 253 -11.23 4.57 15.37
N ARG A 254 -12.41 4.61 14.74
CA ARG A 254 -12.57 5.10 13.36
C ARG A 254 -12.23 6.59 13.20
N PRO A 255 -12.72 7.53 14.02
CA PRO A 255 -12.26 8.92 13.92
C PRO A 255 -10.80 9.10 14.35
N ALA A 256 -10.29 8.28 15.29
CA ALA A 256 -8.90 8.34 15.70
C ALA A 256 -7.92 7.88 14.59
N SER A 257 -8.34 7.00 13.68
CA SER A 257 -7.51 6.58 12.56
C SER A 257 -7.21 7.73 11.59
N ILE A 258 -8.12 8.70 11.45
CA ILE A 258 -7.88 9.90 10.63
C ILE A 258 -6.74 10.72 11.23
N LEU A 259 -6.72 10.88 12.56
CA LEU A 259 -5.61 11.54 13.26
C LEU A 259 -4.31 10.75 13.11
N LEU A 260 -4.37 9.41 13.20
CA LEU A 260 -3.20 8.55 12.99
C LEU A 260 -2.66 8.68 11.56
N VAL A 261 -3.52 8.66 10.54
CA VAL A 261 -3.15 8.89 9.14
C VAL A 261 -2.50 10.27 8.98
N GLY A 262 -3.06 11.30 9.60
CA GLY A 262 -2.46 12.65 9.61
C GLY A 262 -1.07 12.69 10.24
N ILE A 263 -0.86 11.98 11.36
CA ILE A 263 0.46 11.84 12.01
C ILE A 263 1.42 11.08 11.10
N CYS A 264 1.02 9.93 10.56
CA CYS A 264 1.85 9.14 9.64
C CYS A 264 2.23 9.94 8.38
N MET A 265 1.31 10.75 7.87
CA MET A 265 1.56 11.67 6.76
C MET A 265 2.54 12.77 7.13
N ALA A 266 2.37 13.42 8.29
CA ALA A 266 3.31 14.43 8.77
C ALA A 266 4.71 13.83 8.98
N LEU A 267 4.81 12.64 9.57
CA LEU A 267 6.08 11.93 9.76
C LEU A 267 6.71 11.53 8.42
N SER A 268 5.93 11.01 7.48
CA SER A 268 6.43 10.64 6.15
C SER A 268 6.91 11.86 5.39
N TYR A 269 6.19 12.98 5.46
CA TYR A 269 6.61 14.25 4.88
C TYR A 269 7.90 14.76 5.51
N LEU A 270 8.00 14.74 6.85
CA LEU A 270 9.20 15.17 7.56
C LEU A 270 10.41 14.30 7.25
N PHE A 271 10.24 12.97 7.19
CA PHE A 271 11.33 12.04 6.89
C PHE A 271 11.78 12.17 5.44
N MET A 272 10.84 12.22 4.49
CA MET A 272 11.17 12.35 3.07
C MET A 272 11.72 13.72 2.69
N MET A 273 11.15 14.80 3.22
CA MET A 273 11.62 16.16 2.90
C MET A 273 12.86 16.52 3.72
N GLY A 274 13.06 15.93 4.90
CA GLY A 274 14.28 16.11 5.69
C GLY A 274 15.52 15.73 4.90
N ASP A 275 15.52 14.54 4.28
CA ASP A 275 16.63 14.07 3.45
C ASP A 275 16.85 14.92 2.19
N VAL A 276 15.81 15.60 1.68
CA VAL A 276 15.90 16.47 0.49
C VAL A 276 16.38 17.88 0.84
N PHE A 277 16.10 18.39 2.05
CA PHE A 277 16.55 19.73 2.47
C PHE A 277 17.92 19.73 3.15
N ASP A 278 18.36 18.60 3.71
CA ASP A 278 19.69 18.48 4.33
C ASP A 278 20.82 18.14 3.33
N ARG A 279 20.50 17.96 2.03
CA ARG A 279 21.47 17.77 0.93
C ARG A 279 21.40 18.92 -0.08
#